data_AF-A0A2E6QBW5-F1
#
_entry.id   AF-A0A2E6QBW5-F1
#
_cell.length_a   1.000
_cell.length_b   1.000
_cell.length_c   1.000
_cell.angle_alpha   90.00
_cell.angle_beta   90.00
_cell.angle_gamma   90.00
#
_symmetry.space_group_name_H-M   'P 1'
#
loop_
_entity.id
_entity.type
_entity.pdbx_description
1 polymer ?
#
loop_
_entity_poly.entity_id
_entity_poly.type
_entity_poly.pdbx_seq_one_letter_code
_entity_poly.pdbx_strand_id
1 'polypeptide(L)'
;MDQPGSCNAEDNNVPSDIWAERRQNHEFSNVVPTQIQQSDDPGEIKKRSVILDGHRTSVSLENAFWADLKMIAAGRTVTVNQLVTEIDRERSGNLSSAIRVFVLQHHRRATAIS
;
A
#
# COMPACT_ATOMS: atom_id res chain seq x y z
N MET A 1 -30.66 -40.18 2.27
CA MET A 1 -31.17 -38.92 2.83
C MET A 1 -30.15 -38.51 3.89
N ASP A 2 -29.32 -37.49 3.77
CA ASP A 2 -29.30 -36.28 2.93
C ASP A 2 -27.83 -35.86 2.70
N GLN A 3 -27.54 -35.28 1.53
CA GLN A 3 -26.49 -34.27 1.39
C GLN A 3 -27.18 -32.96 1.02
N PRO A 4 -26.80 -31.82 1.60
CA PRO A 4 -26.19 -30.80 0.73
C PRO A 4 -25.21 -29.81 1.41
N GLY A 5 -24.35 -29.19 0.58
CA GLY A 5 -23.72 -27.88 0.82
C GLY A 5 -22.20 -27.95 1.07
N SER A 6 -21.32 -28.03 0.06
CA SER A 6 -20.96 -27.01 -0.94
C SER A 6 -20.22 -25.78 -0.39
N CYS A 7 -19.01 -25.57 -0.92
CA CYS A 7 -18.38 -24.31 -1.35
C CYS A 7 -16.94 -24.10 -0.84
N ASN A 8 -16.04 -24.22 -1.81
CA ASN A 8 -14.60 -24.04 -1.80
C ASN A 8 -14.13 -22.64 -1.36
N ALA A 9 -12.88 -22.57 -0.88
CA ALA A 9 -11.81 -21.74 -1.47
C ALA A 9 -10.53 -21.92 -0.63
N GLU A 10 -9.75 -22.94 -0.99
CA GLU A 10 -8.35 -23.04 -0.61
C GLU A 10 -7.54 -21.88 -1.24
N ASP A 11 -6.48 -21.49 -0.54
CA ASP A 11 -5.37 -20.61 -0.96
C ASP A 11 -5.60 -19.08 -1.00
N ASN A 12 -5.61 -18.46 0.19
CA ASN A 12 -5.25 -17.04 0.38
C ASN A 12 -4.14 -16.88 1.43
N ASN A 13 -3.09 -17.70 1.37
CA ASN A 13 -1.94 -17.57 2.27
C ASN A 13 -0.97 -16.50 1.75
N VAL A 14 -1.30 -15.22 1.96
CA VAL A 14 -0.26 -14.21 2.14
C VAL A 14 0.20 -14.38 3.58
N PRO A 15 1.44 -14.83 3.85
CA PRO A 15 1.89 -15.06 5.22
C PRO A 15 1.73 -13.78 6.03
N SER A 16 1.13 -13.87 7.22
CA SER A 16 0.92 -12.77 8.16
C SER A 16 2.21 -12.06 8.61
N ASP A 17 3.35 -12.56 8.15
CA ASP A 17 4.66 -12.38 8.78
C ASP A 17 5.47 -11.26 8.13
N ILE A 18 5.09 -10.80 6.92
CA ILE A 18 5.75 -9.66 6.24
C ILE A 18 5.66 -8.37 7.08
N TRP A 19 4.60 -8.22 7.88
CA TRP A 19 4.43 -7.09 8.80
C TRP A 19 4.63 -7.46 10.27
N ALA A 20 4.75 -8.75 10.61
CA ALA A 20 4.99 -9.21 11.98
C ALA A 20 6.48 -9.14 12.37
N GLU A 21 7.38 -9.40 11.42
CA GLU A 21 8.84 -9.43 11.62
C GLU A 21 9.42 -8.05 11.99
N ARG A 22 8.71 -6.95 11.68
CA ARG A 22 9.15 -5.56 11.94
C ARG A 22 8.62 -4.97 13.26
N ARG A 23 7.98 -5.76 14.14
CA ARG A 23 7.60 -5.30 15.49
C ARG A 23 8.68 -5.49 16.55
N GLN A 24 9.77 -6.19 16.26
CA GLN A 24 10.79 -6.56 17.27
C GLN A 24 12.04 -5.68 17.32
N ASN A 25 12.18 -4.61 16.52
CA ASN A 25 13.32 -3.70 16.63
C ASN A 25 12.93 -2.41 17.38
N HIS A 26 12.58 -2.56 18.66
CA HIS A 26 12.31 -1.42 19.56
C HIS A 26 13.38 -1.33 20.66
N GLU A 27 14.65 -1.41 20.27
CA GLU A 27 15.76 -1.20 21.20
C GLU A 27 16.90 -0.46 20.52
N PHE A 28 16.79 0.87 20.40
CA PHE A 28 17.95 1.76 20.40
C PHE A 28 17.61 3.11 21.07
N SER A 29 17.90 3.14 22.37
CA SER A 29 18.50 4.22 23.15
C SER A 29 18.33 5.68 22.69
N ASN A 30 17.63 6.45 23.53
CA ASN A 30 17.88 7.83 23.94
C ASN A 30 18.65 8.77 22.97
N VAL A 31 17.92 9.64 22.25
CA VAL A 31 18.25 11.08 22.08
C VAL A 31 17.08 11.88 21.46
N VAL A 32 16.60 12.89 22.20
CA VAL A 32 15.80 14.11 21.86
C VAL A 32 14.41 13.97 21.21
N PRO A 33 13.30 14.46 21.83
CA PRO A 33 11.98 14.47 21.22
C PRO A 33 11.80 15.74 20.37
N THR A 34 12.09 15.66 19.08
CA THR A 34 11.47 16.53 18.08
C THR A 34 11.38 15.75 16.79
N GLN A 35 10.26 15.05 16.59
CA GLN A 35 9.57 14.90 15.31
C GLN A 35 8.43 13.88 15.47
N ILE A 36 7.24 14.32 15.06
CA ILE A 36 5.99 13.56 14.87
C ILE A 36 6.19 12.04 14.89
N GLN A 37 5.70 11.39 15.95
CA GLN A 37 5.59 9.93 16.06
C GLN A 37 4.84 9.41 14.82
N GLN A 38 5.57 8.90 13.83
CA GLN A 38 4.97 8.17 12.72
C GLN A 38 4.84 6.73 13.20
N SER A 39 3.63 6.33 13.60
CA SER A 39 3.34 4.90 13.79
C SER A 39 3.56 4.18 12.46
N ASP A 40 4.33 3.09 12.52
CA ASP A 40 4.56 2.16 11.41
C ASP A 40 3.38 1.18 11.23
N ASP A 41 2.22 1.47 11.84
CA ASP A 41 1.05 0.61 11.72
C ASP A 41 0.55 0.60 10.26
N PRO A 42 0.49 -0.57 9.59
CA PRO A 42 0.12 -0.66 8.18
C PRO A 42 -1.27 -0.07 7.87
N GLY A 43 -2.21 -0.16 8.82
CA GLY A 43 -3.58 0.33 8.68
C GLY A 43 -3.76 1.83 8.93
N GLU A 44 -2.76 2.52 9.47
CA GLU A 44 -2.88 3.93 9.79
C GLU A 44 -2.95 4.79 8.52
N ILE A 45 -3.98 5.63 8.41
CA ILE A 45 -4.14 6.58 7.31
C ILE A 45 -3.18 7.76 7.47
N LYS A 46 -2.25 7.91 6.54
CA LYS A 46 -1.38 9.09 6.42
C LYS A 46 -1.78 9.98 5.26
N LYS A 47 -1.83 11.29 5.53
CA LYS A 47 -1.98 12.33 4.53
C LYS A 47 -0.62 12.73 3.96
N ARG A 48 -0.48 12.73 2.63
CA ARG A 48 0.71 13.23 1.92
C ARG A 48 0.30 14.16 0.79
N SER A 49 1.16 15.14 0.49
CA SER A 49 0.99 16.01 -0.67
C SER A 49 1.75 15.45 -1.86
N VAL A 50 1.05 15.29 -2.98
CA VAL A 50 1.59 14.88 -4.28
C VAL A 50 1.38 16.00 -5.28
N ILE A 51 2.20 16.05 -6.33
CA ILE A 51 2.06 17.01 -7.42
C ILE A 51 1.51 16.26 -8.63
N LEU A 52 0.34 16.66 -9.11
CA LEU A 52 -0.36 16.09 -10.27
C LEU A 52 -0.55 17.21 -11.29
N ASP A 53 -0.02 17.05 -12.50
CA ASP A 53 -0.08 18.04 -13.59
C ASP A 53 0.22 19.50 -13.14
N GLY A 54 1.18 19.66 -12.21
CA GLY A 54 1.59 20.96 -11.66
C GLY A 54 0.78 21.45 -10.45
N HIS A 55 -0.29 20.76 -10.09
CA HIS A 55 -1.17 21.11 -8.98
C HIS A 55 -0.86 20.22 -7.76
N ARG A 56 -0.76 20.83 -6.57
CA ARG A 56 -0.55 20.09 -5.32
C ARG A 56 -1.87 19.50 -4.83
N THR A 57 -1.94 18.18 -4.80
CA THR A 57 -3.09 17.43 -4.30
C THR A 57 -2.73 16.73 -3.00
N SER A 58 -3.60 16.81 -1.99
CA SER A 58 -3.42 16.06 -0.75
C SER A 58 -4.17 14.73 -0.83
N VAL A 59 -3.48 13.64 -0.55
CA VAL A 59 -4.04 12.28 -0.56
C VAL A 59 -3.87 11.66 0.81
N SER A 60 -4.95 11.09 1.35
CA SER A 60 -4.96 10.32 2.59
C SER A 60 -5.06 8.83 2.27
N LEU A 61 -4.09 8.05 2.71
CA LEU A 61 -3.94 6.64 2.37
C LEU A 61 -3.18 5.90 3.48
N GLU A 62 -3.48 4.62 3.65
CA GLU A 62 -2.88 3.74 4.64
C GLU A 62 -1.37 3.59 4.41
N ASN A 63 -0.61 3.42 5.50
CA ASN A 63 0.84 3.24 5.46
C ASN A 63 1.28 2.11 4.54
N ALA A 64 0.56 0.98 4.54
CA ALA A 64 0.84 -0.17 3.67
C ALA A 64 0.88 0.24 2.19
N PHE A 65 -0.17 0.91 1.71
CA PHE A 65 -0.22 1.32 0.30
C PHE A 65 0.81 2.39 -0.04
N TRP A 66 1.18 3.28 0.90
CA TRP A 66 2.29 4.20 0.68
C TRP A 66 3.63 3.49 0.54
N ALA A 67 3.86 2.41 1.28
CA ALA A 67 5.06 1.59 1.16
C ALA A 67 5.08 0.85 -0.18
N ASP A 68 3.97 0.22 -0.56
CA ASP A 68 3.86 -0.52 -1.83
C ASP A 68 4.02 0.40 -3.04
N LEU A 69 3.42 1.61 -3.01
CA LEU A 69 3.63 2.60 -4.07
C LEU A 69 5.11 2.95 -4.26
N LYS A 70 5.88 3.10 -3.18
CA LYS A 70 7.33 3.36 -3.28
C LYS A 70 8.06 2.17 -3.89
N MET A 71 7.71 0.95 -3.48
CA MET A 71 8.32 -0.27 -3.99
C MET A 71 8.04 -0.46 -5.49
N ILE A 72 6.78 -0.26 -5.90
CA ILE A 72 6.38 -0.35 -7.31
C ILE A 72 7.07 0.74 -8.15
N ALA A 73 7.12 1.97 -7.64
CA ALA A 73 7.79 3.07 -8.32
C ALA A 73 9.29 2.80 -8.49
N ALA A 74 9.95 2.29 -7.45
CA ALA A 74 11.35 1.89 -7.50
C ALA A 74 11.59 0.76 -8.52
N GLY A 75 10.73 -0.28 -8.53
CA GLY A 75 10.81 -1.36 -9.52
C GLY A 75 10.60 -0.90 -10.97
N ARG A 76 9.84 0.18 -11.17
CA ARG A 76 9.62 0.82 -12.48
C ARG A 76 10.65 1.92 -12.82
N THR A 77 11.58 2.24 -11.92
CA THR A 77 12.53 3.35 -12.06
C THR A 77 11.83 4.70 -12.29
N VAL A 78 10.68 4.93 -11.64
CA VAL A 78 9.93 6.20 -11.67
C VAL A 78 9.76 6.74 -10.26
N THR A 79 9.44 8.03 -10.15
CA THR A 79 9.09 8.62 -8.85
C THR A 79 7.66 8.27 -8.43
N VAL A 80 7.37 8.30 -7.14
CA VAL A 80 6.00 8.11 -6.63
C VAL A 80 5.04 9.14 -7.23
N ASN A 81 5.48 10.40 -7.42
CA ASN A 81 4.63 11.42 -8.06
C ASN A 81 4.31 11.08 -9.52
N GLN A 82 5.27 10.56 -10.29
CA GLN A 82 5.03 10.12 -11.66
C GLN A 82 4.05 8.95 -11.70
N LEU A 83 4.24 7.95 -10.82
CA LEU A 83 3.33 6.80 -10.72
C LEU A 83 1.92 7.23 -10.32
N VAL A 84 1.78 8.12 -9.33
CA VAL A 84 0.47 8.64 -8.92
C VAL A 84 -0.15 9.49 -10.03
N THR A 85 0.63 10.24 -10.80
CA THR A 85 0.14 10.98 -11.98
C THR A 85 -0.34 10.04 -13.09
N GLU A 86 0.34 8.91 -13.33
CA GLU A 86 -0.12 7.86 -14.26
C GLU A 86 -1.47 7.30 -13.83
N ILE A 87 -1.60 6.93 -12.54
CA ILE A 87 -2.86 6.47 -11.96
C ILE A 87 -3.96 7.54 -12.06
N ASP A 88 -3.61 8.81 -11.83
CA ASP A 88 -4.54 9.94 -11.89
C ASP A 88 -5.11 10.18 -13.30
N ARG A 89 -4.34 9.86 -14.34
CA ARG A 89 -4.78 9.98 -15.74
C ARG A 89 -5.74 8.88 -16.17
N GLU A 90 -5.57 7.67 -15.61
CA GLU A 90 -6.38 6.50 -15.95
C GLU A 90 -7.58 6.29 -15.03
N ARG A 91 -7.62 6.95 -13.86
CA ARG A 91 -8.66 6.71 -12.86
C ARG A 91 -10.04 7.19 -13.31
N SER A 92 -11.06 6.53 -12.76
CA SER A 92 -12.39 7.07 -12.56
C SER A 92 -12.64 7.25 -11.05
N GLY A 93 -13.27 8.37 -10.66
CA GLY A 93 -13.58 8.64 -9.24
C GLY A 93 -12.37 9.08 -8.40
N ASN A 94 -12.33 8.71 -7.12
CA ASN A 94 -11.38 9.24 -6.14
C ASN A 94 -9.97 8.67 -6.28
N LEU A 95 -8.94 9.53 -6.22
CA LEU A 95 -7.53 9.15 -6.36
C LEU A 95 -7.06 8.12 -5.31
N SER A 96 -7.48 8.24 -4.05
CA SER A 96 -7.09 7.28 -3.02
C SER A 96 -7.65 5.88 -3.31
N SER A 97 -8.88 5.79 -3.84
CA SER A 97 -9.47 4.51 -4.25
C SER A 97 -8.72 3.92 -5.44
N ALA A 98 -8.43 4.75 -6.45
CA ALA A 98 -7.68 4.34 -7.62
C ALA A 98 -6.29 3.78 -7.28
N ILE A 99 -5.58 4.43 -6.34
CA ILE A 99 -4.29 3.94 -5.83
C ILE A 99 -4.42 2.56 -5.19
N ARG A 100 -5.39 2.35 -4.29
CA ARG A 100 -5.59 1.05 -3.62
C ARG A 100 -5.85 -0.06 -4.63
N VAL A 101 -6.72 0.20 -5.60
CA VAL A 101 -7.05 -0.76 -6.67
C VAL A 101 -5.83 -1.05 -7.54
N PHE A 102 -5.07 -0.03 -7.92
CA PHE A 102 -3.84 -0.20 -8.70
C PHE A 102 -2.82 -1.11 -7.99
N VAL A 103 -2.55 -0.86 -6.71
CA VAL A 103 -1.62 -1.68 -5.91
C VAL A 103 -2.12 -3.13 -5.82
N LEU A 104 -3.41 -3.32 -5.51
CA LEU A 104 -4.01 -4.66 -5.47
C LEU A 104 -3.85 -5.42 -6.80
N GLN A 105 -4.11 -4.74 -7.93
CA GLN A 105 -3.95 -5.34 -9.26
C GLN A 105 -2.49 -5.65 -9.58
N HIS A 106 -1.54 -4.82 -9.16
CA HIS A 106 -0.12 -5.07 -9.34
C HIS A 106 0.29 -6.39 -8.68
N HIS A 107 -0.08 -6.60 -7.40
CA HIS A 107 0.23 -7.83 -6.68
C HIS A 107 -0.49 -9.04 -7.27
N ARG A 108 -1.77 -8.93 -7.63
CA ARG A 108 -2.52 -10.03 -8.27
C ARG A 108 -1.89 -10.48 -9.59
N ARG A 109 -1.39 -9.54 -10.41
CA ARG A 109 -0.68 -9.87 -11.65
C ARG A 109 0.64 -10.58 -11.39
N ALA A 110 1.35 -10.22 -10.32
CA ALA A 110 2.58 -10.91 -9.93
C ALA A 110 2.30 -12.35 -9.49
N THR A 111 1.24 -12.59 -8.71
CA THR A 111 0.85 -13.93 -8.25
C THR A 111 0.33 -14.81 -9.39
N ALA A 112 -0.40 -14.25 -10.37
CA ALA A 112 -0.97 -15.02 -11.48
C ALA A 112 0.06 -15.56 -12.49
N ILE A 113 1.34 -15.21 -12.36
CA ILE A 113 2.43 -15.58 -13.28
C ILE A 113 3.38 -16.62 -12.64
N SER A 114 3.12 -17.06 -11.40
CA SER A 114 3.86 -18.14 -10.71
C SER A 114 3.10 -19.46 -10.76
#